data_AF-A0A8H3XFB6-F1
#
_entry.id   AF-A0A8H3XFB6-F1
#
_cell.length_a   1.000
_cell.length_b   1.000
_cell.length_c   1.000
_cell.angle_alpha   90.00
_cell.angle_beta   90.00
_cell.angle_gamma   90.00
#
_symmetry.space_group_name_H-M   'P 1'
#
loop_
_entity.id
_entity.type
_entity.pdbx_description
1 polymer ?
#
loop_
_entity_poly.entity_id
_entity_poly.type
_entity_poly.pdbx_seq_one_letter_code
_entity_poly.pdbx_strand_id
1 'polypeptide(L)'
;MNNETNLNRSRVEGLLIRSISLIRHRNLSNEQLLQQAWEEIQRKNLGIYPWHKYRLCRTAFELLLDAIEENRLVTLGLPRTRQEVLDYLETRKPTIKPLSSQLEEVQNILQVANAKLDEINNLVYPNQSFNFDTLYAEVKRLKVQDLTSQISLKKQELEQLINTAKERLTRAEIFIFEEIFRKHSRILQTNNNSNVERLNNNNSNVDSNVERLNELKEILSETLNQEELQTLLNKQTEIFNLEKHLNNLQ
;
A
#
# COMPACT_ATOMS: atom_id res chain seq x y z
N MET A 1 54.47 -20.78 -8.96
CA MET A 1 53.50 -19.68 -9.20
C MET A 1 52.06 -20.14 -8.91
N ASN A 2 51.71 -20.66 -7.72
CA ASN A 2 50.37 -21.28 -7.50
C ASN A 2 49.72 -21.06 -6.12
N ASN A 3 50.22 -20.12 -5.29
CA ASN A 3 49.66 -19.91 -3.94
C ASN A 3 48.73 -18.67 -3.86
N GLU A 4 49.09 -17.54 -4.46
CA GLU A 4 48.22 -16.35 -4.51
C GLU A 4 46.93 -16.58 -5.30
N THR A 5 47.05 -17.36 -6.37
CA THR A 5 45.96 -17.68 -7.27
C THR A 5 44.92 -18.62 -6.67
N ASN A 6 45.32 -19.51 -5.75
CA ASN A 6 44.40 -20.31 -4.95
C ASN A 6 43.79 -19.48 -3.80
N LEU A 7 44.56 -18.57 -3.21
CA LEU A 7 44.10 -17.69 -2.14
C LEU A 7 43.00 -16.73 -2.63
N ASN A 8 43.15 -16.16 -3.82
CA ASN A 8 42.16 -15.26 -4.41
C ASN A 8 40.89 -16.01 -4.84
N ARG A 9 41.03 -17.22 -5.38
CA ARG A 9 39.91 -18.11 -5.69
C ARG A 9 39.05 -18.42 -4.46
N SER A 10 39.67 -18.87 -3.37
CA SER A 10 38.95 -19.18 -2.13
C SER A 10 38.31 -17.94 -1.48
N ARG A 11 38.88 -16.75 -1.70
CA ARG A 11 38.27 -15.47 -1.25
C ARG A 11 37.04 -15.10 -2.06
N VAL A 12 37.09 -15.25 -3.39
CA VAL A 12 35.95 -14.97 -4.29
C VAL A 12 34.81 -15.97 -4.05
N GLU A 13 35.12 -17.27 -4.01
CA GLU A 13 34.16 -18.33 -3.69
C GLU A 13 33.57 -18.12 -2.29
N GLY A 14 34.41 -17.80 -1.29
CA GLY A 14 33.96 -17.52 0.07
C GLY A 14 33.06 -16.28 0.18
N LEU A 15 33.30 -15.24 -0.61
CA LEU A 15 32.47 -14.03 -0.64
C LEU A 15 31.13 -14.27 -1.34
N LEU A 16 31.12 -14.99 -2.48
CA LEU A 16 29.90 -15.36 -3.19
C LEU A 16 29.01 -16.30 -2.36
N ILE A 17 29.60 -17.35 -1.78
CA ILE A 17 28.89 -18.30 -0.92
C ILE A 17 28.31 -17.60 0.33
N ARG A 18 29.06 -16.70 0.99
CA ARG A 18 28.54 -15.92 2.13
C ARG A 18 27.40 -14.99 1.72
N SER A 19 27.51 -14.34 0.56
CA SER A 19 26.48 -13.42 0.04
C SER A 19 25.16 -14.13 -0.24
N ILE A 20 25.20 -15.42 -0.61
CA ILE A 20 24.02 -16.23 -0.99
C ILE A 20 23.49 -17.06 0.19
N SER A 21 24.36 -17.55 1.08
CA SER A 21 23.95 -18.31 2.28
C SER A 21 23.05 -17.50 3.23
N LEU A 22 23.13 -16.16 3.17
CA LEU A 22 22.23 -15.23 3.85
C LEU A 22 20.78 -15.27 3.30
N ILE A 23 20.52 -15.92 2.15
CA ILE A 23 19.25 -15.88 1.41
C ILE A 23 18.46 -17.22 1.46
N ARG A 24 18.79 -18.15 2.37
CA ARG A 24 18.05 -19.41 2.67
C ARG A 24 18.25 -20.61 1.72
N HIS A 25 19.45 -20.84 1.18
CA HIS A 25 19.73 -22.06 0.40
C HIS A 25 20.90 -22.85 1.01
N ARG A 26 20.61 -23.83 1.87
CA ARG A 26 21.62 -24.59 2.64
C ARG A 26 22.09 -25.91 2.01
N ASN A 27 21.52 -26.35 0.89
CA ASN A 27 21.74 -27.71 0.35
C ASN A 27 22.21 -27.75 -1.12
N LEU A 28 22.90 -26.73 -1.60
CA LEU A 28 23.39 -26.67 -2.98
C LEU A 28 24.91 -26.89 -3.03
N SER A 29 25.39 -27.53 -4.10
CA SER A 29 26.83 -27.65 -4.34
C SER A 29 27.45 -26.28 -4.64
N ASN A 30 28.77 -26.14 -4.48
CA ASN A 30 29.46 -24.87 -4.75
C ASN A 30 29.24 -24.36 -6.19
N GLU A 31 29.17 -25.27 -7.16
CA GLU A 31 28.91 -24.91 -8.57
C GLU A 31 27.46 -24.42 -8.76
N GLN A 32 26.50 -25.07 -8.11
CA GLN A 32 25.09 -24.64 -8.13
C GLN A 32 24.88 -23.32 -7.40
N LEU A 33 25.62 -23.09 -6.31
CA LEU A 33 25.63 -21.82 -5.59
C LEU A 33 26.22 -20.71 -6.46
N LEU A 34 27.29 -20.97 -7.21
CA LEU A 34 27.89 -19.99 -8.13
C LEU A 34 26.96 -19.67 -9.30
N GLN A 35 26.32 -20.67 -9.89
CA GLN A 35 25.33 -20.47 -10.95
C GLN A 35 24.11 -19.68 -10.46
N GLN A 36 23.57 -19.99 -9.27
CA GLN A 36 22.51 -19.20 -8.67
C GLN A 36 22.96 -17.80 -8.26
N ALA A 37 24.21 -17.63 -7.81
CA ALA A 37 24.80 -16.31 -7.54
C ALA A 37 24.70 -15.44 -8.78
N TRP A 38 25.11 -16.02 -9.91
CA TRP A 38 25.15 -15.37 -11.19
C TRP A 38 23.74 -15.01 -11.65
N GLU A 39 22.79 -15.93 -11.56
CA GLU A 39 21.38 -15.67 -11.87
C GLU A 39 20.74 -14.61 -10.96
N GLU A 40 21.08 -14.59 -9.67
CA GLU A 40 20.58 -13.58 -8.73
C GLU A 40 21.24 -12.22 -8.91
N ILE A 41 22.54 -12.15 -9.24
CA ILE A 41 23.22 -10.92 -9.65
C ILE A 41 22.57 -10.39 -10.94
N GLN A 42 22.25 -11.28 -11.89
CA GLN A 42 21.55 -10.92 -13.12
C GLN A 42 20.11 -10.44 -12.88
N ARG A 43 19.38 -10.99 -11.89
CA ARG A 43 18.05 -10.50 -11.48
C ARG A 43 18.09 -9.20 -10.70
N LYS A 44 19.05 -9.03 -9.79
CA LYS A 44 19.07 -7.96 -8.79
C LYS A 44 19.82 -6.70 -9.23
N ASN A 45 20.56 -6.73 -10.34
CA ASN A 45 21.21 -5.54 -10.90
C ASN A 45 20.25 -4.48 -11.50
N LEU A 46 18.93 -4.66 -11.37
CA LEU A 46 17.93 -3.69 -11.83
C LEU A 46 16.89 -3.30 -10.76
N GLY A 47 17.08 -3.73 -9.50
CA GLY A 47 16.23 -3.31 -8.38
C GLY A 47 16.92 -2.24 -7.52
N ILE A 48 16.21 -1.14 -7.25
CA ILE A 48 16.63 -0.10 -6.30
C ILE A 48 16.78 -0.74 -4.91
N TYR A 49 18.00 -1.11 -4.52
CA TYR A 49 18.32 -1.61 -3.18
C TYR A 49 19.53 -0.87 -2.61
N PRO A 50 19.71 -0.86 -1.27
CA PRO A 50 20.66 -0.01 -0.57
C PRO A 50 22.09 -0.13 -1.10
N TRP A 51 22.76 1.03 -1.21
CA TRP A 51 24.11 1.25 -1.75
C TRP A 51 25.16 0.17 -1.41
N HIS A 52 25.11 -0.40 -0.20
CA HIS A 52 26.04 -1.45 0.23
C HIS A 52 25.91 -2.75 -0.56
N LYS A 53 24.71 -3.12 -1.02
CA LYS A 53 24.47 -4.33 -1.82
C LYS A 53 24.96 -4.17 -3.26
N TYR A 54 24.80 -2.97 -3.85
CA TYR A 54 25.32 -2.65 -5.17
C TYR A 54 26.85 -2.74 -5.23
N ARG A 55 27.54 -2.20 -4.21
CA ARG A 55 29.01 -2.27 -4.12
C ARG A 55 29.51 -3.72 -4.04
N LEU A 56 28.83 -4.58 -3.28
CA LEU A 56 29.15 -6.01 -3.19
C LEU A 56 28.94 -6.74 -4.51
N CYS A 57 27.81 -6.51 -5.20
CA CYS A 57 27.56 -7.10 -6.52
C CYS A 57 28.58 -6.62 -7.57
N ARG A 58 28.95 -5.34 -7.53
CA ARG A 58 29.96 -4.76 -8.43
C ARG A 58 31.34 -5.36 -8.20
N THR A 59 31.82 -5.45 -6.96
CA THR A 59 33.12 -6.05 -6.66
C THR A 59 33.14 -7.54 -6.99
N ALA A 60 32.04 -8.26 -6.77
CA ALA A 60 31.93 -9.65 -7.18
C ALA A 60 31.99 -9.80 -8.72
N PHE A 61 31.38 -8.87 -9.46
CA PHE A 61 31.41 -8.85 -10.93
C PHE A 61 32.79 -8.50 -11.49
N GLU A 62 33.49 -7.51 -10.91
CA GLU A 62 34.87 -7.15 -11.28
C GLU A 62 35.83 -8.33 -11.07
N LEU A 63 35.73 -9.03 -9.92
CA LEU A 63 36.54 -10.23 -9.65
C LEU A 63 36.21 -11.42 -10.56
N LEU A 64 34.97 -11.49 -11.06
CA LEU A 64 34.53 -12.53 -12.00
C LEU A 64 35.05 -12.23 -13.41
N LEU A 65 35.12 -10.96 -13.80
CA LEU A 65 35.78 -10.52 -15.05
C LEU A 65 37.28 -10.81 -15.01
N ASP A 66 37.96 -10.51 -13.90
CA ASP A 66 39.39 -10.83 -13.72
C ASP A 66 39.64 -12.35 -13.84
N ALA A 67 38.76 -13.17 -13.25
CA ALA A 67 38.84 -14.63 -13.36
C ALA A 67 38.56 -15.17 -14.78
N ILE A 68 37.76 -14.46 -15.58
CA ILE A 68 37.55 -14.74 -17.01
C ILE A 68 38.82 -14.38 -17.80
N GLU A 69 39.45 -13.23 -17.53
CA GLU A 69 40.68 -12.80 -18.20
C GLU A 69 41.86 -13.75 -17.95
N GLU A 70 41.90 -14.40 -16.78
CA GLU A 70 42.89 -15.44 -16.45
C GLU A 70 42.57 -16.85 -17.03
N ASN A 71 41.51 -16.99 -17.84
CA ASN A 71 41.07 -18.21 -18.52
C ASN A 71 40.72 -19.38 -17.57
N ARG A 72 40.19 -19.08 -16.37
CA ARG A 72 39.97 -20.06 -15.28
C ARG A 72 38.58 -20.68 -15.22
N LEU A 73 37.66 -20.28 -16.10
CA LEU A 73 36.23 -20.58 -15.96
C LEU A 73 35.68 -21.56 -17.01
N VAL A 74 36.56 -22.31 -17.68
CA VAL A 74 36.16 -23.28 -18.72
C VAL A 74 35.32 -24.44 -18.16
N THR A 75 35.43 -24.77 -16.87
CA THR A 75 34.70 -25.90 -16.26
C THR A 75 33.29 -25.59 -15.77
N LEU A 76 32.86 -24.31 -15.73
CA LEU A 76 31.58 -23.90 -15.14
C LEU A 76 30.50 -23.47 -16.15
N GLY A 77 30.76 -23.57 -17.46
CA GLY A 77 29.75 -23.23 -18.50
C GLY A 77 29.39 -21.75 -18.61
N LEU A 78 30.19 -20.86 -18.03
CA LEU A 78 30.07 -19.40 -18.15
C LEU A 78 30.69 -18.89 -19.48
N PRO A 79 30.31 -17.68 -19.98
CA PRO A 79 30.78 -17.16 -21.26
C PRO A 79 32.31 -17.24 -21.39
N ARG A 80 32.77 -17.90 -22.45
CA ARG A 80 34.14 -18.40 -22.62
C ARG A 80 35.13 -17.33 -23.05
N THR A 81 34.64 -16.18 -23.52
CA THR A 81 35.51 -15.11 -23.99
C THR A 81 35.00 -13.75 -23.54
N ARG A 82 35.92 -12.79 -23.40
CA ARG A 82 35.61 -11.37 -23.19
C ARG A 82 34.60 -10.85 -24.21
N GLN A 83 34.66 -11.34 -25.45
CA GLN A 83 33.75 -10.95 -26.51
C GLN A 83 32.32 -11.43 -26.27
N GLU A 84 32.10 -12.66 -25.78
CA GLU A 84 30.74 -13.14 -25.45
C GLU A 84 30.10 -12.34 -24.30
N VAL A 85 30.90 -11.92 -23.30
CA VAL A 85 30.42 -11.03 -22.24
C VAL A 85 30.07 -9.65 -22.79
N LEU A 86 30.91 -9.10 -23.66
CA LEU A 86 30.66 -7.81 -24.30
C LEU A 86 29.42 -7.86 -25.20
N ASP A 87 29.28 -8.90 -26.02
CA ASP A 87 28.11 -9.13 -26.87
C ASP A 87 26.83 -9.30 -26.02
N TYR A 88 26.90 -10.02 -24.90
CA TYR A 88 25.78 -10.12 -23.96
C TYR A 88 25.40 -8.76 -23.35
N LEU A 89 26.38 -7.94 -22.95
CA LEU A 89 26.13 -6.58 -22.47
C LEU A 89 25.55 -5.69 -23.58
N GLU A 90 25.98 -5.89 -24.83
CA GLU A 90 25.47 -5.22 -26.02
C GLU A 90 23.99 -5.57 -26.27
N THR A 91 23.61 -6.85 -26.11
CA THR A 91 22.20 -7.30 -26.23
C THR A 91 21.29 -6.78 -25.11
N ARG A 92 21.86 -6.41 -23.96
CA ARG A 92 21.14 -5.84 -22.79
C ARG A 92 21.11 -4.31 -22.78
N LYS A 93 22.01 -3.61 -23.49
CA LYS A 93 21.96 -2.14 -23.72
C LYS A 93 20.55 -1.62 -24.10
N PRO A 94 19.80 -2.25 -25.02
CA PRO A 94 18.44 -1.78 -25.35
C PRO A 94 17.43 -1.97 -24.22
N THR A 95 17.69 -2.82 -23.22
CA THR A 95 16.86 -2.94 -22.01
C THR A 95 17.24 -1.91 -20.94
N ILE A 96 18.47 -1.40 -20.95
CA ILE A 96 18.95 -0.39 -19.99
C ILE A 96 18.46 1.02 -20.38
N LYS A 97 18.44 1.36 -21.67
CA LYS A 97 17.89 2.63 -22.17
C LYS A 97 16.46 2.96 -21.68
N PRO A 98 15.48 2.05 -21.75
CA PRO A 98 14.13 2.32 -21.27
C PRO A 98 14.05 2.45 -19.74
N LEU A 99 14.93 1.78 -18.97
CA LEU A 99 15.00 2.00 -17.52
C LEU A 99 15.59 3.37 -17.16
N SER A 100 16.58 3.86 -17.91
CA SER A 100 17.10 5.22 -17.69
C SER A 100 16.05 6.30 -17.97
N SER A 101 15.25 6.14 -19.03
CA SER A 101 14.15 7.08 -19.32
C SER A 101 13.03 7.00 -18.28
N GLN A 102 12.70 5.80 -17.77
CA GLN A 102 11.73 5.65 -16.69
C GLN A 102 12.22 6.27 -15.38
N LEU A 103 13.51 6.16 -15.07
CA LEU A 103 14.09 6.79 -13.88
C LEU A 103 14.05 8.32 -13.98
N GLU A 104 14.35 8.87 -15.15
CA GLU A 104 14.27 10.31 -15.42
C GLU A 104 12.82 10.81 -15.33
N GLU A 105 11.85 10.05 -15.83
CA GLU A 105 10.42 10.36 -15.69
C GLU A 105 9.98 10.38 -14.23
N VAL A 106 10.38 9.37 -13.43
CA VAL A 106 10.09 9.33 -11.99
C VAL A 106 10.74 10.50 -11.26
N GLN A 107 11.99 10.85 -11.59
CA GLN A 107 12.67 12.01 -11.01
C GLN A 107 11.95 13.32 -11.32
N ASN A 108 11.51 13.51 -12.56
CA ASN A 108 10.73 14.67 -12.96
C ASN A 108 9.39 14.76 -12.20
N ILE A 109 8.67 13.65 -12.06
CA ILE A 109 7.42 13.60 -11.29
C ILE A 109 7.67 13.99 -9.83
N LEU A 110 8.75 13.46 -9.23
CA LEU A 110 9.10 13.72 -7.84
C LEU A 110 9.50 15.19 -7.62
N GLN A 111 10.24 15.77 -8.57
CA GLN A 111 10.61 17.18 -8.52
C GLN A 111 9.38 18.09 -8.62
N VAL A 112 8.45 17.80 -9.54
CA VAL A 112 7.19 18.54 -9.67
C VAL A 112 6.32 18.40 -8.41
N ALA A 113 6.25 17.20 -7.83
CA ALA A 113 5.50 16.96 -6.59
C ALA A 113 6.08 17.75 -5.42
N ASN A 114 7.41 17.77 -5.27
CA ASN A 114 8.08 18.53 -4.21
C ASN A 114 7.85 20.04 -4.38
N ALA A 115 7.93 20.57 -5.60
CA ALA A 115 7.67 21.99 -5.85
C ALA A 115 6.23 22.39 -5.44
N LYS A 116 5.24 21.53 -5.72
CA LYS A 116 3.85 21.74 -5.29
C LYS A 116 3.69 21.66 -3.78
N LEU A 117 4.39 20.74 -3.11
CA LEU A 117 4.37 20.63 -1.66
C LEU A 117 5.01 21.85 -0.99
N ASP A 118 6.10 22.39 -1.55
CA ASP A 118 6.72 23.63 -1.10
C ASP A 118 5.76 24.82 -1.26
N GLU A 119 5.03 24.90 -2.38
CA GLU A 119 4.01 25.92 -2.60
C GLU A 119 2.91 25.85 -1.54
N ILE A 120 2.38 24.66 -1.26
CA ILE A 120 1.38 24.45 -0.20
C ILE A 120 1.96 24.83 1.17
N ASN A 121 3.21 24.44 1.46
CA ASN A 121 3.86 24.78 2.71
C ASN A 121 4.00 26.30 2.88
N ASN A 122 4.34 27.03 1.82
CA ASN A 122 4.45 28.50 1.87
C ASN A 122 3.07 29.18 2.07
N LEU A 123 1.99 28.57 1.60
CA LEU A 123 0.62 29.05 1.84
C LEU A 123 0.20 28.85 3.30
N VAL A 124 0.50 27.68 3.87
CA VAL A 124 0.10 27.30 5.24
C VAL A 124 1.03 27.94 6.28
N TYR A 125 2.33 28.01 6.00
CA TYR A 125 3.40 28.50 6.88
C TYR A 125 4.32 29.47 6.13
N PRO A 126 3.92 30.75 6.00
CA PRO A 126 4.73 31.77 5.35
C PRO A 126 6.10 31.91 6.03
N ASN A 127 7.16 31.99 5.23
CA ASN A 127 8.54 32.18 5.69
C ASN A 127 9.13 31.03 6.54
N GLN A 128 8.55 29.83 6.49
CA GLN A 128 9.13 28.64 7.10
C GLN A 128 9.76 27.73 6.05
N SER A 129 10.89 27.12 6.40
CA SER A 129 11.48 26.06 5.57
C SER A 129 10.53 24.88 5.48
N PHE A 130 10.43 24.26 4.30
CA PHE A 130 9.61 23.07 4.09
C PHE A 130 9.94 21.97 5.10
N ASN A 131 8.91 21.52 5.81
CA ASN A 131 8.96 20.36 6.68
C ASN A 131 7.72 19.50 6.41
N PHE A 132 7.93 18.34 5.80
CA PHE A 132 6.84 17.45 5.42
C PHE A 132 6.04 16.96 6.63
N ASP A 133 6.68 16.66 7.76
CA ASP A 133 5.99 16.18 8.95
C ASP A 133 5.08 17.26 9.54
N THR A 134 5.55 18.51 9.55
CA THR A 134 4.76 19.67 9.98
C THR A 134 3.57 19.91 9.05
N LEU A 135 3.81 19.92 7.73
CA LEU A 135 2.75 20.10 6.75
C LEU A 135 1.72 18.97 6.82
N TYR A 136 2.17 17.72 6.94
CA TYR A 136 1.31 16.55 7.06
C TYR A 136 0.44 16.62 8.32
N ALA A 137 1.01 16.99 9.47
CA ALA A 137 0.28 17.16 10.72
C ALA A 137 -0.80 18.25 10.59
N GLU A 138 -0.49 19.35 9.92
CA GLU A 138 -1.44 20.45 9.71
C GLU A 138 -2.56 20.08 8.74
N VAL A 139 -2.24 19.40 7.64
CA VAL A 139 -3.25 18.85 6.72
C VAL A 139 -4.16 17.85 7.44
N LYS A 140 -3.58 16.98 8.29
CA LYS A 140 -4.34 16.05 9.14
C LYS A 140 -5.26 16.83 10.08
N ARG A 141 -4.75 17.86 10.77
CA ARG A 141 -5.52 18.72 11.69
C ARG A 141 -6.68 19.43 10.98
N LEU A 142 -6.43 20.04 9.83
CA LEU A 142 -7.44 20.73 9.03
C LEU A 142 -8.53 19.76 8.57
N LYS A 143 -8.15 18.55 8.12
CA LYS A 143 -9.11 17.52 7.71
C LYS A 143 -9.98 17.02 8.86
N VAL A 144 -9.40 16.83 10.04
CA VAL A 144 -10.15 16.48 11.27
C VAL A 144 -11.13 17.59 11.63
N GLN A 145 -10.70 18.85 11.59
CA GLN A 145 -11.55 20.01 11.90
C GLN A 145 -12.72 20.11 10.92
N ASP A 146 -12.46 20.05 9.61
CA ASP A 146 -13.47 20.13 8.57
C ASP A 146 -14.50 18.99 8.67
N LEU A 147 -14.03 17.74 8.78
CA LEU A 147 -14.92 16.58 8.96
C LEU A 147 -15.77 16.68 10.22
N THR A 148 -15.20 17.14 11.34
CA THR A 148 -15.95 17.31 12.60
C THR A 148 -17.09 18.31 12.42
N SER A 149 -16.82 19.45 11.77
CA SER A 149 -17.84 20.45 11.47
C SER A 149 -18.93 19.91 10.53
N GLN A 150 -18.55 19.20 9.46
CA GLN A 150 -19.50 18.60 8.52
C GLN A 150 -20.40 17.54 9.17
N ILE A 151 -19.82 16.67 10.01
CA ILE A 151 -20.58 15.65 10.76
C ILE A 151 -21.59 16.34 11.68
N SER A 152 -21.18 17.39 12.40
CA SER A 152 -22.06 18.13 13.30
C SER A 152 -23.25 18.74 12.55
N LEU A 153 -22.99 19.40 11.41
CA LEU A 153 -24.05 20.00 10.59
C LEU A 153 -25.02 18.96 10.05
N LYS A 154 -24.50 17.86 9.49
CA LYS A 154 -25.35 16.77 8.96
C LYS A 154 -26.18 16.07 10.04
N LYS A 155 -25.65 15.93 11.25
CA LYS A 155 -26.41 15.40 12.39
C LYS A 155 -27.59 16.32 12.75
N GLN A 156 -27.35 17.63 12.81
CA GLN A 156 -28.41 18.60 13.07
C GLN A 156 -29.48 18.57 11.97
N GLU A 157 -29.07 18.53 10.70
CA GLU A 157 -30.01 18.37 9.58
C GLU A 157 -30.84 17.09 9.70
N LEU A 158 -30.21 15.96 10.00
CA LEU A 158 -30.91 14.68 10.15
C LEU A 158 -31.90 14.73 11.32
N GLU A 159 -31.51 15.32 12.44
CA GLU A 159 -32.37 15.48 13.62
C GLU A 159 -33.60 16.36 13.32
N GLN A 160 -33.42 17.45 12.58
CA GLN A 160 -34.54 18.29 12.13
C GLN A 160 -35.50 17.54 11.22
N LEU A 161 -34.98 16.75 10.27
CA LEU A 161 -35.81 15.94 9.38
C LEU A 161 -36.55 14.82 10.13
N ILE A 162 -35.89 14.20 11.11
CA ILE A 162 -36.50 13.21 12.01
C ILE A 162 -37.64 13.83 12.81
N ASN A 163 -37.45 15.02 13.38
CA ASN A 163 -38.47 15.69 14.16
C ASN A 163 -39.68 16.09 13.30
N THR A 164 -39.43 16.64 12.11
CA THR A 164 -40.48 16.94 11.12
C THR A 164 -41.27 15.69 10.72
N ALA A 165 -40.59 14.55 10.54
CA ALA A 165 -41.26 13.29 10.25
C ALA A 165 -42.11 12.81 11.44
N LYS A 166 -41.57 12.86 12.66
CA LYS A 166 -42.26 12.45 13.90
C LYS A 166 -43.55 13.25 14.16
N GLU A 167 -43.60 14.53 13.80
CA GLU A 167 -44.80 15.36 13.94
C GLU A 167 -46.01 14.85 13.15
N ARG A 168 -45.78 14.06 12.09
CA ARG A 168 -46.82 13.49 11.24
C ARG A 168 -47.27 12.10 11.67
N LEU A 169 -46.59 11.50 12.65
CA LEU A 169 -46.75 10.11 13.05
C LEU A 169 -47.52 9.99 14.36
N THR A 170 -48.30 8.92 14.49
CA THR A 170 -48.91 8.52 15.77
C THR A 170 -47.86 8.00 16.74
N ARG A 171 -48.19 7.91 18.03
CA ARG A 171 -47.25 7.39 19.05
C ARG A 171 -46.74 5.98 18.75
N ALA A 172 -47.57 5.12 18.15
CA ALA A 172 -47.18 3.78 17.74
C ALA A 172 -46.22 3.81 16.55
N GLU A 173 -46.49 4.64 15.55
CA GLU A 173 -45.62 4.84 14.39
C GLU A 173 -44.28 5.47 14.78
N ILE A 174 -44.26 6.44 15.71
CA ILE A 174 -43.01 7.02 16.23
C ILE A 174 -42.11 5.93 16.82
N PHE A 175 -42.69 4.98 17.57
CA PHE A 175 -41.93 3.86 18.12
C PHE A 175 -41.33 2.97 17.03
N ILE A 176 -42.11 2.63 15.99
CA ILE A 176 -41.64 1.83 14.86
C ILE A 176 -40.54 2.59 14.10
N PHE A 177 -40.74 3.89 13.87
CA PHE A 177 -39.78 4.77 13.23
C PHE A 177 -38.44 4.80 13.99
N GLU A 178 -38.46 5.01 15.31
CA GLU A 178 -37.24 4.96 16.13
C GLU A 178 -36.54 3.58 16.10
N GLU A 179 -37.33 2.50 16.07
CA GLU A 179 -36.80 1.14 15.90
C GLU A 179 -36.09 0.93 14.55
N ILE A 180 -36.60 1.51 13.47
CA ILE A 180 -35.96 1.49 12.14
C ILE A 180 -34.56 2.12 12.23
N PHE A 181 -34.42 3.32 12.80
CA PHE A 181 -33.10 3.98 12.92
C PHE A 181 -32.15 3.18 13.81
N ARG A 182 -32.65 2.64 14.92
CA ARG A 182 -31.85 1.84 15.84
C ARG A 182 -31.31 0.57 15.17
N LYS A 183 -32.16 -0.13 14.42
CA LYS A 183 -31.76 -1.32 13.65
C LYS A 183 -30.79 -0.97 12.54
N HIS A 184 -31.06 0.08 11.80
CA HIS A 184 -30.17 0.54 10.74
C HIS A 184 -28.78 0.91 11.28
N SER A 185 -28.68 1.60 12.42
CA SER A 185 -27.39 1.85 13.10
C SER A 185 -26.64 0.56 13.46
N ARG A 186 -27.34 -0.45 13.98
CA ARG A 186 -26.72 -1.75 14.31
C ARG A 186 -26.18 -2.46 13.08
N ILE A 187 -26.89 -2.40 11.95
CA ILE A 187 -26.44 -2.97 10.67
C ILE A 187 -25.16 -2.28 10.21
N LEU A 188 -25.13 -0.95 10.23
CA LEU A 188 -23.93 -0.16 9.86
C LEU A 188 -22.72 -0.50 10.74
N GLN A 189 -22.92 -0.61 12.06
CA GLN A 189 -21.86 -0.97 13.01
C GLN A 189 -21.36 -2.40 12.80
N THR A 190 -22.26 -3.37 12.63
CA THR A 190 -21.91 -4.79 12.44
C THR A 190 -21.12 -5.01 11.15
N ASN A 191 -21.52 -4.34 10.06
CA ASN A 191 -20.79 -4.40 8.79
C ASN A 191 -19.37 -3.85 8.92
N ASN A 192 -19.15 -2.85 9.78
CA ASN A 192 -17.85 -2.22 9.97
C ASN A 192 -16.87 -3.09 10.76
N ASN A 193 -17.35 -3.88 11.73
CA ASN A 193 -16.54 -4.77 12.56
C ASN A 193 -16.17 -6.10 11.85
N SER A 194 -16.78 -6.37 10.68
CA SER A 194 -16.65 -7.65 9.96
C SER A 194 -15.27 -7.96 9.36
N ASN A 195 -14.29 -7.05 9.44
CA ASN A 195 -12.91 -7.36 9.01
C ASN A 195 -12.10 -8.15 10.06
N VAL A 196 -12.56 -8.24 11.31
CA VAL A 196 -11.84 -8.98 12.38
C VAL A 196 -12.52 -10.32 12.75
N GLU A 197 -13.84 -10.45 12.57
CA GLU A 197 -14.61 -11.63 13.02
C GLU A 197 -15.00 -12.62 11.91
N ARG A 198 -14.57 -12.40 10.65
CA ARG A 198 -14.92 -13.27 9.52
C ARG A 198 -14.38 -14.71 9.56
N LEU A 199 -13.61 -15.07 10.59
CA LEU A 199 -13.12 -16.43 10.77
C LEU A 199 -13.91 -17.25 11.79
N ASN A 200 -14.77 -16.67 12.62
CA ASN A 200 -15.54 -17.41 13.61
C ASN A 200 -16.91 -16.74 13.88
N ASN A 201 -17.99 -17.43 13.51
CA ASN A 201 -19.40 -17.22 13.87
C ASN A 201 -20.30 -16.54 12.81
N ASN A 202 -21.04 -17.41 12.11
CA ASN A 202 -22.44 -17.30 11.68
C ASN A 202 -22.91 -15.95 11.08
N ASN A 203 -22.92 -15.88 9.74
CA ASN A 203 -23.64 -14.89 8.93
C ASN A 203 -25.15 -14.74 9.24
N SER A 204 -25.75 -15.58 10.08
CA SER A 204 -27.19 -15.64 10.33
C SER A 204 -27.78 -14.40 11.03
N ASN A 205 -26.97 -13.59 11.73
CA ASN A 205 -27.48 -12.48 12.54
C ASN A 205 -27.61 -11.16 11.75
N VAL A 206 -26.86 -10.99 10.66
CA VAL A 206 -26.95 -9.79 9.81
C VAL A 206 -28.20 -9.87 8.93
N ASP A 207 -28.44 -11.02 8.30
CA ASP A 207 -29.60 -11.24 7.42
C ASP A 207 -30.92 -11.06 8.19
N SER A 208 -31.02 -11.58 9.42
CA SER A 208 -32.19 -11.39 10.29
C SER A 208 -32.46 -9.93 10.66
N ASN A 209 -31.42 -9.10 10.80
CA ASN A 209 -31.61 -7.67 11.09
C ASN A 209 -32.07 -6.88 9.87
N VAL A 210 -31.63 -7.27 8.66
CA VAL A 210 -32.06 -6.66 7.39
C VAL A 210 -33.51 -7.03 7.09
N GLU A 211 -33.89 -8.30 7.23
CA GLU A 211 -35.28 -8.74 7.06
C GLU A 211 -36.21 -7.97 7.99
N ARG A 212 -35.87 -7.90 9.29
CA ARG A 212 -36.67 -7.19 10.26
C ARG A 212 -36.67 -5.67 10.08
N LEU A 213 -35.64 -5.10 9.46
CA LEU A 213 -35.66 -3.68 9.07
C LEU A 213 -36.69 -3.46 7.95
N ASN A 214 -36.72 -4.35 6.96
CA ASN A 214 -37.67 -4.26 5.85
C ASN A 214 -39.12 -4.44 6.32
N GLU A 215 -39.38 -5.37 7.24
CA GLU A 215 -40.70 -5.53 7.87
C GLU A 215 -41.19 -4.22 8.52
N LEU A 216 -40.32 -3.54 9.29
CA LEU A 216 -40.69 -2.27 9.92
C LEU A 216 -40.91 -1.15 8.89
N LYS A 217 -40.13 -1.13 7.81
CA LYS A 217 -40.32 -0.18 6.69
C LYS A 217 -41.67 -0.39 6.01
N GLU A 218 -42.07 -1.63 5.77
CA GLU A 218 -43.37 -1.97 5.18
C GLU A 218 -44.52 -1.50 6.09
N ILE A 219 -44.42 -1.73 7.40
CA ILE A 219 -45.45 -1.26 8.35
C ILE A 219 -45.59 0.27 8.33
N LEU A 220 -44.48 1.00 8.15
CA LEU A 220 -44.49 2.46 8.10
C LEU A 220 -44.81 3.04 6.70
N SER A 221 -44.89 2.19 5.67
CA SER A 221 -45.03 2.65 4.28
C SER A 221 -46.40 3.26 3.97
N GLU A 222 -47.42 2.91 4.76
CA GLU A 222 -48.77 3.47 4.63
C GLU A 222 -48.87 4.90 5.20
N THR A 223 -47.93 5.30 6.08
CA THR A 223 -47.99 6.55 6.85
C THR A 223 -46.86 7.52 6.52
N LEU A 224 -45.69 7.00 6.13
CA LEU A 224 -44.53 7.80 5.73
C LEU A 224 -44.15 7.47 4.29
N ASN A 225 -43.83 8.49 3.49
CA ASN A 225 -43.36 8.28 2.13
C ASN A 225 -42.05 7.46 2.15
N GLN A 226 -42.03 6.34 1.41
CA GLN A 226 -40.86 5.47 1.30
C GLN A 226 -39.61 6.23 0.80
N GLU A 227 -39.77 7.23 -0.08
CA GLU A 227 -38.66 8.07 -0.54
C GLU A 227 -38.10 8.97 0.57
N GLU A 228 -38.97 9.54 1.41
CA GLU A 228 -38.56 10.34 2.57
C GLU A 228 -37.81 9.46 3.58
N LEU A 229 -38.33 8.26 3.87
CA LEU A 229 -37.69 7.29 4.76
C LEU A 229 -36.32 6.87 4.24
N GLN A 230 -36.22 6.55 2.96
CA GLN A 230 -34.96 6.14 2.35
C GLN A 230 -33.95 7.29 2.34
N THR A 231 -34.40 8.54 2.14
CA THR A 231 -33.55 9.73 2.23
C THR A 231 -32.96 9.90 3.63
N LEU A 232 -33.76 9.71 4.67
CA LEU A 232 -33.29 9.76 6.07
C LEU A 232 -32.26 8.67 6.37
N LEU A 233 -32.49 7.45 5.92
CA LEU A 233 -31.55 6.33 6.12
C LEU A 233 -30.25 6.54 5.33
N ASN A 234 -30.33 7.09 4.12
CA ASN A 234 -29.15 7.45 3.33
C ASN A 234 -28.31 8.53 4.04
N LYS A 235 -28.94 9.56 4.61
CA LYS A 235 -28.27 10.57 5.44
C LYS A 235 -27.60 9.97 6.67
N GLN A 236 -28.26 9.00 7.33
CA GLN A 236 -27.67 8.28 8.45
C GLN A 236 -26.42 7.49 8.04
N THR A 237 -26.46 6.80 6.88
CA THR A 237 -25.29 6.10 6.31
C THR A 237 -24.17 7.07 5.96
N GLU A 238 -24.50 8.23 5.38
CA GLU A 238 -23.51 9.27 5.06
C GLU A 238 -22.79 9.76 6.32
N ILE A 239 -23.53 10.10 7.38
CA ILE A 239 -22.96 10.51 8.67
C ILE A 239 -22.06 9.40 9.23
N PHE A 240 -22.53 8.15 9.23
CA PHE A 240 -21.74 7.02 9.72
C PHE A 240 -20.41 6.86 8.94
N ASN A 241 -20.43 7.03 7.63
CA ASN A 241 -19.22 6.96 6.81
C ASN A 241 -18.26 8.11 7.13
N LEU A 242 -18.78 9.33 7.33
CA LEU A 242 -17.96 10.48 7.72
C LEU A 242 -17.33 10.28 9.10
N GLU A 243 -18.07 9.77 10.08
CA GLU A 243 -17.54 9.41 11.41
C GLU A 243 -16.45 8.34 11.32
N LYS A 244 -16.65 7.33 10.47
CA LYS A 244 -15.62 6.33 10.20
C LYS A 244 -14.36 6.95 9.59
N HIS A 245 -14.51 7.85 8.62
CA HIS A 245 -13.37 8.56 8.04
C HIS A 245 -12.65 9.41 9.08
N LEU A 246 -13.37 10.07 9.99
CA LEU A 246 -12.79 10.84 11.08
C LEU A 246 -12.01 9.95 12.05
N ASN A 247 -12.56 8.80 12.45
CA ASN A 247 -11.88 7.85 13.35
C ASN A 247 -10.59 7.29 12.74
N ASN A 248 -10.55 7.06 11.43
CA ASN A 248 -9.33 6.61 10.74
C ASN A 248 -8.24 7.70 10.69
N LEU A 249 -8.61 8.95 10.92
CA LEU A 249 -7.70 10.10 10.95
C LEU A 249 -7.30 10.49 12.36
N GLN A 250 -7.78 9.85 13.42
CA GLN A 250 -7.34 10.14 14.79
C GLN A 250 -6.20 9.21 15.14
#